data_AF-A0A920BJ10-F1
#
_entry.id   AF-A0A920BJ10-F1
#
_cell.length_a   1.000
_cell.length_b   1.000
_cell.length_c   1.000
_cell.angle_alpha   90.00
_cell.angle_beta   90.00
_cell.angle_gamma   90.00
#
_symmetry.space_group_name_H-M   'P 1'
#
loop_
_entity.id
_entity.type
_entity.pdbx_description
1 polymer ?
#
loop_
_entity_poly.entity_id
_entity_poly.type
_entity_poly.pdbx_seq_one_letter_code
_entity_poly.pdbx_strand_id
1 'polypeptide(L)'
;MPSKTVFHCFTGGPYEAELALQRGAYLSFSGIVTFKNADPLREALRMTPIERIMIETDSPYLTPEPNRGKRNRPKFLPYIGRGSPKNLILSLKLSLTPHGQIRIAFML
;
A
#
# COMPACT_ATOMS: atom_id res chain seq x y z
N MET A 1 -0.78 -0.19 -21.71
CA MET A 1 -0.85 0.57 -20.44
C MET A 1 0.12 1.74 -20.51
N PRO A 2 -0.16 2.86 -19.83
CA PRO A 2 0.83 3.94 -19.66
C PRO A 2 2.14 3.41 -19.06
N SER A 3 3.25 4.10 -19.32
CA SER A 3 4.59 3.71 -18.85
C SER A 3 4.72 3.56 -17.33
N LYS A 4 3.82 4.19 -16.56
CA LYS A 4 3.67 4.00 -15.12
C LYS A 4 2.19 3.84 -14.79
N THR A 5 1.82 2.70 -14.22
CA THR A 5 0.46 2.40 -13.78
C THR A 5 0.49 2.04 -12.31
N VAL A 6 -0.42 2.63 -11.53
CA VAL A 6 -0.60 2.34 -10.11
C VAL A 6 -2.01 1.81 -9.90
N PHE A 7 -2.13 0.63 -9.31
CA PHE A 7 -3.39 0.16 -8.76
C PHE A 7 -3.56 0.77 -7.38
N HIS A 8 -4.25 1.90 -7.34
CA HIS A 8 -4.67 2.57 -6.11
C HIS A 8 -5.63 1.65 -5.33
N CYS A 9 -5.49 1.65 -4.00
CA CYS A 9 -6.26 0.86 -3.05
C CYS A 9 -6.48 -0.58 -3.54
N PHE A 10 -5.37 -1.27 -3.83
CA PHE A 10 -5.40 -2.64 -4.29
C PHE A 10 -6.06 -3.53 -3.23
N THR A 11 -7.07 -4.29 -3.65
CA THR A 11 -7.88 -5.18 -2.81
C THR A 11 -7.93 -6.62 -3.34
N GLY A 12 -7.18 -6.90 -4.41
CA GLY A 12 -7.09 -8.23 -5.01
C GLY A 12 -6.24 -9.21 -4.19
N GLY A 13 -6.25 -10.47 -4.63
CA GLY A 13 -5.42 -11.53 -4.09
C GLY A 13 -4.13 -11.73 -4.90
N PRO A 14 -3.42 -12.84 -4.65
CA PRO A 14 -2.15 -13.16 -5.31
C PRO A 14 -2.24 -13.19 -6.84
N TYR A 15 -3.31 -13.76 -7.38
CA TYR A 15 -3.51 -13.89 -8.82
C TYR A 15 -3.66 -12.53 -9.51
N GLU A 16 -4.48 -11.63 -8.96
CA GLU A 16 -4.63 -10.28 -9.50
C GLU A 16 -3.33 -9.46 -9.37
N ALA A 17 -2.60 -9.66 -8.27
CA ALA A 17 -1.31 -9.01 -8.05
C ALA A 17 -0.28 -9.44 -9.09
N GLU A 18 -0.19 -10.75 -9.36
CA GLU A 18 0.70 -11.29 -10.39
C GLU A 18 0.39 -10.68 -11.77
N LEU A 19 -0.89 -10.68 -12.17
CA LEU A 19 -1.31 -10.12 -13.45
C LEU A 19 -0.98 -8.62 -13.57
N ALA A 20 -1.15 -7.86 -12.49
CA ALA A 20 -0.81 -6.45 -12.45
C ALA A 20 0.72 -6.23 -12.54
N LEU A 21 1.50 -7.03 -11.83
CA LEU A 21 2.96 -6.95 -11.81
C LEU A 21 3.59 -7.35 -13.14
N GLN A 22 3.07 -8.39 -13.81
CA GLN A 22 3.49 -8.77 -15.17
C GLN A 22 3.30 -7.64 -16.18
N ARG A 23 2.32 -6.75 -15.96
CA ARG A 23 2.09 -5.56 -16.80
C ARG A 23 2.92 -4.35 -16.37
N GLY A 24 3.81 -4.52 -15.39
CA GLY A 24 4.70 -3.47 -14.89
C GLY A 24 4.01 -2.46 -13.98
N ALA A 25 2.87 -2.78 -13.37
CA ALA A 25 2.17 -1.90 -12.45
C ALA A 25 2.84 -1.84 -11.05
N TYR A 26 2.44 -0.83 -10.28
CA TYR A 26 2.70 -0.70 -8.84
C TYR A 26 1.40 -0.96 -8.09
N LEU A 27 1.48 -1.54 -6.89
CA LEU A 27 0.32 -1.87 -6.07
C LEU A 27 0.31 -1.01 -4.81
N SER A 28 -0.76 -0.24 -4.59
CA SER A 28 -0.93 0.61 -3.41
C SER A 28 -1.83 -0.06 -2.38
N PHE A 29 -1.32 -0.28 -1.18
CA PHE A 29 -2.02 -0.98 -0.12
C PHE A 29 -2.50 0.01 0.95
N SER A 30 -3.79 -0.07 1.28
CA SER A 30 -4.44 0.79 2.28
C SER A 30 -4.53 0.12 3.65
N GLY A 31 -5.28 0.73 4.58
CA GLY A 31 -5.50 0.18 5.91
C GLY A 31 -6.17 -1.20 5.92
N ILE A 32 -6.75 -1.65 4.79
CA ILE A 32 -7.37 -2.98 4.65
C ILE A 32 -6.38 -4.10 4.98
N VAL A 33 -5.07 -3.93 4.73
CA VAL A 33 -4.05 -4.96 5.05
C VAL A 33 -4.02 -5.34 6.53
N THR A 34 -4.47 -4.42 7.39
CA THR A 34 -4.55 -4.62 8.84
C THR A 34 -5.84 -5.31 9.30
N PHE A 35 -6.82 -5.51 8.42
CA PHE A 35 -8.13 -6.06 8.78
C PHE A 35 -8.03 -7.58 8.96
N LYS A 36 -8.80 -8.12 9.91
CA LYS A 36 -8.76 -9.56 10.24
C LYS A 36 -8.91 -10.48 9.02
N ASN A 37 -9.86 -10.19 8.13
CA ASN A 37 -10.21 -11.07 7.00
C ASN A 37 -9.43 -10.79 5.70
N ALA A 38 -8.36 -9.98 5.74
CA ALA A 38 -7.61 -9.56 4.56
C ALA A 38 -6.43 -10.50 4.22
N ASP A 39 -6.57 -11.81 4.44
CA ASP A 39 -5.49 -12.78 4.17
C ASP A 39 -5.05 -12.80 2.70
N PRO A 40 -5.96 -12.84 1.70
CA PRO A 40 -5.54 -12.81 0.30
C PRO A 40 -4.77 -11.53 -0.06
N LEU A 41 -5.18 -10.40 0.52
CA LEU A 41 -4.50 -9.11 0.31
C LEU A 41 -3.11 -9.09 0.95
N ARG A 42 -2.94 -9.69 2.14
CA ARG A 42 -1.63 -9.84 2.79
C ARG A 42 -0.72 -10.79 2.01
N GLU A 43 -1.27 -11.79 1.35
CA GLU A 43 -0.50 -12.67 0.47
C GLU A 43 -0.04 -11.93 -0.79
N ALA A 44 -0.94 -11.18 -1.44
CA ALA A 44 -0.58 -10.28 -2.53
C ALA A 44 0.52 -9.29 -2.14
N LEU A 45 0.41 -8.66 -0.96
CA LEU A 45 1.43 -7.77 -0.43
C LEU A 45 2.79 -8.48 -0.24
N ARG A 46 2.80 -9.71 0.25
CA ARG A 46 4.03 -10.49 0.50
C ARG A 46 4.75 -10.90 -0.78
N MET A 47 4.02 -11.22 -1.85
CA MET A 47 4.63 -11.59 -3.13
C MET A 47 5.04 -10.37 -3.98
N THR A 48 4.52 -9.18 -3.67
CA THR A 48 4.83 -7.96 -4.42
C THR A 48 6.29 -7.56 -4.18
N PRO A 49 7.10 -7.35 -5.23
CA PRO A 49 8.45 -6.83 -5.06
C PRO A 49 8.44 -5.48 -4.33
N ILE A 50 9.40 -5.26 -3.44
CA ILE A 50 9.43 -4.10 -2.54
C ILE A 50 9.39 -2.76 -3.28
N GLU A 51 10.04 -2.70 -4.43
CA GLU A 51 10.11 -1.54 -5.32
C GLU A 51 8.80 -1.27 -6.08
N ARG A 52 7.86 -2.21 -6.04
CA ARG A 52 6.52 -2.12 -6.63
C ARG A 52 5.40 -1.93 -5.60
N ILE A 53 5.72 -1.94 -4.31
CA ILE A 53 4.78 -1.67 -3.21
C ILE A 53 4.66 -0.16 -2.97
N MET A 54 3.42 0.30 -2.80
CA MET A 54 3.08 1.59 -2.23
C MET A 54 2.18 1.37 -1.01
N ILE A 55 2.25 2.26 -0.02
CA ILE A 55 1.28 2.30 1.08
C ILE A 55 0.57 3.65 1.08
N GLU A 56 -0.71 3.63 1.41
CA GLU A 56 -1.54 4.83 1.43
C GLU A 56 -2.58 4.73 2.54
N THR A 57 -3.17 5.85 2.95
CA THR A 57 -4.26 5.80 3.94
C THR A 57 -5.63 5.69 3.29
N ASP A 58 -5.81 6.20 2.07
CA ASP A 58 -7.13 6.42 1.47
C ASP A 58 -8.08 7.24 2.39
N SER A 59 -7.50 8.22 3.10
CA SER A 59 -8.28 9.10 3.98
C SER A 59 -9.31 9.89 3.18
N PRO A 60 -10.57 9.99 3.64
CA PRO A 60 -11.03 9.75 5.02
C PRO A 60 -11.55 8.33 5.35
N TYR A 61 -11.37 7.36 4.46
CA TYR A 61 -11.92 6.00 4.55
C TYR A 61 -10.89 4.97 5.01
N LEU A 62 -11.29 3.71 5.22
CA LEU A 62 -10.38 2.57 5.41
C LEU A 62 -9.38 2.70 6.57
N THR A 63 -9.84 3.25 7.69
CA THR A 63 -9.02 3.41 8.89
C THR A 63 -8.39 2.09 9.31
N PRO A 64 -7.05 2.01 9.48
CA PRO A 64 -6.37 0.77 9.87
C PRO A 64 -6.64 0.39 11.33
N GLU A 65 -6.49 -0.90 11.65
CA GLU A 65 -6.45 -1.38 13.04
C GLU A 65 -5.25 -0.77 13.79
N PRO A 66 -5.38 -0.45 15.10
CA PRO A 66 -6.55 -0.65 15.97
C PRO A 66 -7.56 0.52 15.96
N ASN A 67 -7.53 1.39 14.94
CA ASN A 67 -8.30 2.65 14.93
C ASN A 67 -9.64 2.56 14.19
N ARG A 68 -10.12 1.34 13.84
CA ARG A 68 -11.36 1.17 13.05
C ARG A 68 -12.57 1.81 13.72
N GLY A 69 -13.56 2.17 12.89
CA GLY A 69 -14.77 2.89 13.32
C GLY A 69 -14.57 4.40 13.51
N LYS A 70 -13.35 4.92 13.40
CA LYS A 70 -13.05 6.36 13.40
C LYS A 70 -12.78 6.86 11.98
N ARG A 71 -12.90 8.17 11.74
CA ARG A 71 -12.50 8.80 10.47
C ARG A 71 -10.99 8.63 10.24
N ASN A 72 -10.60 8.19 9.04
CA ASN A 72 -9.19 8.03 8.70
C ASN A 72 -8.51 9.39 8.49
N ARG A 73 -7.20 9.43 8.74
CA ARG A 73 -6.35 10.60 8.56
C ARG A 73 -4.96 10.16 8.07
N PRO A 74 -4.24 11.00 7.32
CA PRO A 74 -2.88 10.69 6.86
C PRO A 74 -1.92 10.25 7.98
N LYS A 75 -2.12 10.73 9.21
CA LYS A 75 -1.33 10.33 10.40
C LYS A 75 -1.42 8.84 10.75
N PHE A 76 -2.39 8.09 10.20
CA PHE A 76 -2.54 6.66 10.45
C PHE A 76 -1.70 5.78 9.51
N LEU A 77 -0.96 6.36 8.57
CA LEU A 77 -0.06 5.62 7.69
C LEU A 77 0.93 4.68 8.42
N PRO A 78 1.54 5.03 9.57
CA PRO A 78 2.44 4.12 10.28
C PRO A 78 1.77 2.83 10.77
N TYR A 79 0.45 2.82 10.98
CA TYR A 79 -0.29 1.60 11.36
C TYR A 79 -0.39 0.61 10.20
N ILE A 80 -0.43 1.13 8.97
CA ILE A 80 -0.49 0.34 7.73
C ILE A 80 0.86 -0.35 7.51
N GLY A 81 1.96 0.40 7.61
CA GLY A 81 3.32 -0.15 7.50
C GLY A 81 3.65 -1.21 8.56
N ARG A 82 3.09 -1.11 9.77
CA ARG A 82 3.23 -2.16 10.81
C ARG A 82 2.49 -3.46 10.49
N GLY A 83 1.42 -3.40 9.71
CA GLY A 83 0.68 -4.58 9.24
C GLY A 83 1.39 -5.32 8.11
N SER A 84 2.43 -4.72 7.54
CA SER A 84 3.21 -5.25 6.43
C SER A 84 4.42 -6.07 6.91
N PRO A 85 5.07 -6.87 6.03
CA PRO A 85 6.24 -7.66 6.39
C PRO A 85 7.32 -6.81 7.07
N LYS A 86 8.01 -7.36 8.09
CA LYS A 86 9.02 -6.64 8.92
C LYS A 86 10.11 -5.92 8.12
N ASN A 87 10.37 -6.36 6.89
CA ASN A 87 11.36 -5.80 5.98
C ASN A 87 10.86 -4.54 5.23
N LEU A 88 9.57 -4.19 5.35
CA LEU A 88 8.97 -2.95 4.85
C LEU A 88 9.15 -1.78 5.82
N ILE A 89 9.77 -1.99 7.00
CA ILE A 89 10.05 -0.90 7.95
C ILE A 89 11.17 -0.04 7.37
N LEU A 90 10.79 0.91 6.53
CA LEU A 90 11.69 1.87 5.91
C LEU A 90 11.39 3.29 6.38
N SER A 91 12.47 4.00 6.67
CA SER A 91 12.55 5.42 6.93
C SER A 91 11.76 6.21 5.88
N LEU A 92 10.78 6.99 6.32
CA LEU A 92 9.95 7.85 5.47
C LEU A 92 10.81 8.94 4.82
N LYS A 93 11.14 8.82 3.53
CA LYS A 93 11.45 9.98 2.69
C LYS A 93 10.20 10.38 1.91
N LEU A 94 9.56 11.46 2.36
CA LEU A 94 8.51 12.13 1.60
C LEU A 94 9.17 12.76 0.38
N SER A 95 8.93 12.20 -0.82
CA SER A 95 9.30 12.85 -2.07
C SER A 95 8.03 13.30 -2.78
N LEU A 96 7.91 14.61 -3.00
CA LEU A 96 6.86 15.16 -3.86
C LEU A 96 7.22 14.82 -5.30
N THR A 97 6.28 14.23 -6.03
CA THR A 97 6.41 14.13 -7.48
C THR A 97 6.19 15.49 -8.13
N PRO A 98 6.71 15.70 -9.34
CA PRO A 98 6.44 16.91 -10.14
C PRO A 98 4.96 17.19 -10.37
N HIS A 99 4.08 16.21 -10.14
CA HIS A 99 2.64 16.30 -10.33
C HIS A 99 1.84 16.37 -9.02
N GLY A 100 2.50 16.71 -7.89
CA GLY A 100 1.83 16.93 -6.60
C GLY A 100 1.37 15.66 -5.88
N GLN A 101 1.71 14.46 -6.39
CA GLN A 101 1.51 13.22 -5.66
C GLN A 101 2.66 13.00 -4.68
N ILE A 102 2.34 12.70 -3.42
CA ILE A 102 3.32 12.27 -2.42
C ILE A 102 3.75 10.85 -2.80
N ARG A 103 4.96 10.69 -3.33
CA ARG A 103 5.61 9.39 -3.42
C ARG A 103 6.29 9.12 -2.09
N ILE A 104 5.72 8.16 -1.37
CA ILE A 104 6.43 7.47 -0.29
C ILE A 104 7.32 6.46 -0.99
N ALA A 105 8.51 6.91 -1.37
CA ALA A 105 9.53 6.06 -1.96
C ALA A 105 10.42 5.54 -0.83
N PHE A 106 10.35 4.23 -0.64
CA PHE A 106 11.21 3.49 0.28
C PHE A 106 12.59 3.31 -0.39
N MET A 107 13.64 3.91 0.17
CA MET A 107 15.03 3.75 -0.29
C MET A 107 15.75 2.85 0.70
N LEU A 108 16.20 1.66 0.24
CA LEU A 108 17.05 0.73 1.00
C LEU A 108 18.21 1.46 1.70
#